data_AF-A0A139PFJ0-F1
#
_entry.id   AF-A0A139PFJ0-F1
#
_cell.length_a   1.000
_cell.length_b   1.000
_cell.length_c   1.000
_cell.angle_alpha   90.00
_cell.angle_beta   90.00
_cell.angle_gamma   90.00
#
_symmetry.space_group_name_H-M   'P 1'
#
loop_
_entity.id
_entity.type
_entity.pdbx_description
1 polymer ?
#
loop_
_entity_poly.entity_id
_entity_poly.type
_entity_poly.pdbx_seq_one_letter_code
_entity_poly.pdbx_strand_id
1 'polypeptide(L)'
;MNQFICFCETAKDIRCEEKKKLVKIGVAIVMACDLLATTNALAVWVDGGQWNYGVGWTGTFGYSDYLHSTRSHTATVRHGGRISKDREAPEVWAQASLTKIPPTGLEYFYGF
;
A
#
# COMPACT_ATOMS: atom_id res chain seq x y z
N MET A 1 -42.55 18.35 -22.90
CA MET A 1 -43.71 18.20 -22.01
C MET A 1 -43.90 16.72 -21.72
N ASN A 2 -43.91 16.38 -20.43
CA ASN A 2 -44.55 15.24 -19.75
C ASN A 2 -44.21 13.82 -20.25
N GLN A 3 -43.49 12.98 -19.49
CA GLN A 3 -43.92 12.23 -18.29
C GLN A 3 -45.10 11.28 -18.56
N PHE A 4 -44.93 9.99 -18.23
CA PHE A 4 -45.84 9.02 -17.60
C PHE A 4 -45.58 7.58 -18.12
N ILE A 5 -44.77 6.77 -17.42
CA ILE A 5 -45.08 5.69 -16.45
C ILE A 5 -44.90 4.26 -17.03
N CYS A 6 -44.14 3.48 -16.24
CA CYS A 6 -43.96 2.02 -16.12
C CYS A 6 -44.76 1.06 -17.01
N PHE A 7 -44.08 -0.01 -17.46
CA PHE A 7 -44.39 -1.35 -16.97
C PHE A 7 -43.14 -2.23 -16.96
N CYS A 8 -42.93 -2.89 -15.83
CA CYS A 8 -41.88 -3.89 -15.62
C CYS A 8 -42.20 -5.15 -16.45
N GLU A 9 -41.15 -5.93 -16.71
CA GLU A 9 -41.23 -7.39 -16.88
C GLU A 9 -41.59 -7.93 -18.28
N THR A 10 -40.59 -8.05 -19.18
CA THR A 10 -40.55 -9.07 -20.28
C THR A 10 -39.27 -9.01 -21.14
N ALA A 11 -38.07 -8.96 -20.56
CA ALA A 11 -36.84 -9.03 -21.38
C ALA A 11 -35.70 -9.85 -20.74
N LYS A 12 -36.06 -10.92 -20.00
CA LYS A 12 -35.08 -11.87 -19.46
C LYS A 12 -34.46 -12.79 -20.53
N ASP A 13 -35.06 -12.94 -21.71
CA ASP A 13 -34.64 -13.96 -22.68
C ASP A 13 -33.61 -13.53 -23.76
N ILE A 14 -33.51 -12.25 -24.13
CA ILE A 14 -32.55 -11.83 -25.19
C ILE A 14 -31.09 -11.76 -24.67
N ARG A 15 -30.88 -11.70 -23.35
CA ARG A 15 -29.55 -11.49 -22.75
C ARG A 15 -28.71 -12.76 -22.58
N CYS A 16 -29.13 -13.91 -23.10
CA CYS A 16 -28.44 -15.19 -22.85
C CYS A 16 -27.29 -15.48 -23.85
N GLU A 17 -27.32 -14.91 -25.05
CA GLU A 17 -26.31 -15.17 -26.11
C GLU A 17 -25.06 -14.28 -25.99
N GLU A 18 -25.17 -13.00 -25.61
CA GLU A 18 -24.00 -12.09 -25.53
C GLU A 18 -23.07 -12.30 -24.33
N LYS A 19 -23.55 -12.95 -23.26
CA LYS A 19 -22.78 -13.05 -22.00
C LYS A 19 -21.54 -13.94 -22.09
N LYS A 20 -21.48 -14.90 -23.01
CA LYS A 20 -20.34 -15.82 -23.09
C LYS A 20 -19.08 -15.19 -23.69
N LYS A 21 -19.20 -14.16 -24.55
CA LYS A 21 -18.04 -13.45 -25.12
C LYS A 21 -17.46 -12.42 -24.16
N LEU A 22 -18.32 -11.71 -23.41
CA LEU A 22 -17.88 -10.65 -22.49
C LEU A 22 -17.18 -11.18 -21.23
N VAL A 23 -17.55 -12.38 -20.75
CA VAL A 23 -16.88 -13.01 -19.60
C VAL A 23 -15.42 -13.38 -19.90
N LYS A 24 -15.10 -13.79 -21.13
CA LYS A 24 -13.72 -14.17 -21.51
C LYS A 24 -12.76 -12.97 -21.56
N ILE A 25 -13.26 -11.78 -21.91
CA ILE A 25 -12.46 -10.55 -21.97
C ILE A 25 -12.31 -9.92 -20.58
N GLY A 26 -13.34 -10.02 -19.73
CA GLY A 26 -13.30 -9.49 -18.36
C GLY A 26 -12.24 -10.14 -17.46
N VAL A 27 -11.93 -11.43 -17.67
CA VAL A 27 -10.90 -12.15 -16.87
C VAL A 27 -9.48 -11.78 -17.28
N ALA A 28 -9.23 -11.42 -18.54
CA ALA A 28 -7.89 -11.10 -19.03
C ALA A 28 -7.39 -9.70 -18.57
N ILE A 29 -8.30 -8.76 -18.32
CA ILE A 29 -7.96 -7.39 -17.93
C ILE A 29 -7.57 -7.29 -16.44
N VAL A 30 -8.14 -8.15 -15.58
CA VAL A 30 -7.80 -8.15 -14.14
C VAL A 30 -6.36 -8.60 -13.90
N MET A 31 -5.81 -9.51 -14.71
CA MET A 31 -4.43 -10.01 -14.54
C MET A 31 -3.32 -9.02 -14.93
N ALA A 32 -3.63 -7.92 -15.61
CA ALA A 32 -2.60 -6.97 -16.07
C ALA A 32 -2.24 -5.90 -15.02
N CYS A 33 -3.03 -5.75 -13.94
CA CYS A 33 -2.80 -4.73 -12.92
C CYS A 33 -1.89 -5.19 -11.76
N ASP A 34 -1.60 -6.49 -11.62
CA ASP A 34 -0.82 -7.01 -10.49
C ASP A 34 0.70 -6.89 -10.68
N LEU A 35 1.17 -6.43 -11.85
CA LEU A 35 2.60 -6.42 -12.22
C LEU A 35 3.36 -5.14 -11.87
N LEU A 36 2.72 -4.15 -11.24
CA LEU A 36 3.33 -2.85 -10.93
C LEU A 36 3.32 -2.54 -9.43
N ALA A 37 3.67 -3.49 -8.56
CA ALA A 37 3.82 -3.21 -7.13
C ALA A 37 4.95 -4.00 -6.46
N THR A 38 6.16 -4.04 -7.04
CA THR A 38 7.36 -4.41 -6.28
C THR A 38 7.81 -3.22 -5.42
N THR A 39 7.01 -2.87 -4.41
CA THR A 39 7.60 -2.18 -3.24
C THR A 39 8.51 -3.19 -2.57
N ASN A 40 9.80 -2.87 -2.40
CA ASN A 40 10.68 -3.66 -1.54
C ASN A 40 10.41 -3.26 -0.08
N ALA A 41 9.14 -3.35 0.33
CA ALA A 41 8.71 -3.17 1.69
C ALA A 41 9.04 -4.46 2.44
N LEU A 42 10.08 -4.43 3.26
CA LEU A 42 10.39 -5.54 4.15
C LEU A 42 9.58 -5.33 5.43
N ALA A 43 8.55 -6.15 5.62
CA ALA A 43 7.79 -6.21 6.85
C ALA A 43 8.33 -7.37 7.71
N VAL A 44 8.80 -7.06 8.91
CA VAL A 44 9.41 -8.04 9.83
C VAL A 44 8.89 -7.81 11.25
N TRP A 45 8.65 -8.91 11.98
CA TRP A 45 8.35 -8.87 13.41
C TRP A 45 9.66 -8.85 14.21
N VAL A 46 9.90 -7.78 14.96
CA VAL A 46 11.14 -7.56 15.73
C VAL A 46 10.81 -7.01 17.12
N ASP A 47 11.45 -7.60 18.13
CA ASP A 47 11.34 -7.18 19.54
C ASP A 47 9.89 -7.02 20.05
N GLY A 48 8.96 -7.84 19.56
CA GLY A 48 7.54 -7.81 19.96
C GLY A 48 6.70 -6.76 19.23
N GLY A 49 7.26 -6.08 18.23
CA GLY A 49 6.60 -5.11 17.36
C GLY A 49 6.70 -5.45 15.87
N GLN A 50 5.96 -4.72 15.05
CA GLN A 50 6.02 -4.82 13.60
C GLN A 50 6.88 -3.69 13.03
N TRP A 51 7.88 -4.03 12.21
CA TRP A 51 8.74 -3.08 11.54
C TRP A 51 8.61 -3.20 10.03
N ASN A 52 8.20 -2.12 9.37
CA ASN A 52 8.11 -2.00 7.93
C ASN A 52 9.15 -0.98 7.46
N TYR A 53 10.10 -1.41 6.63
CA TYR A 53 11.13 -0.51 6.12
C TYR A 53 11.45 -0.80 4.67
N GLY A 54 12.02 0.20 3.98
CA GLY A 54 12.46 0.04 2.61
C GLY A 54 12.41 1.33 1.81
N VAL A 55 12.30 1.16 0.49
CA VAL A 55 12.26 2.26 -0.48
C VAL A 55 10.83 2.44 -0.96
N GLY A 56 10.36 3.69 -0.94
CA GLY A 56 9.04 4.05 -1.44
C GLY A 56 8.87 3.73 -2.93
N TRP A 57 7.62 3.54 -3.36
CA TRP A 57 7.27 3.11 -4.72
C TRP A 57 7.93 3.93 -5.84
N THR A 58 8.02 5.25 -5.66
CA THR A 58 8.63 6.16 -6.63
C THR A 58 10.15 6.03 -6.73
N GLY A 59 10.79 5.28 -5.81
CA GLY A 59 12.25 5.22 -5.72
C GLY A 59 12.89 6.54 -5.32
N THR A 60 12.14 7.47 -4.72
CA THR A 60 12.66 8.82 -4.38
C THR A 60 12.91 9.01 -2.89
N PHE A 61 12.51 8.06 -2.05
CA PHE A 61 12.67 8.13 -0.60
C PHE A 61 12.78 6.73 0.00
N GLY A 62 13.39 6.63 1.18
CA GLY A 62 13.26 5.47 2.04
C GLY A 62 12.48 5.79 3.29
N TYR A 63 11.89 4.77 3.89
CA TYR A 63 11.06 4.88 5.07
C TYR A 63 11.35 3.77 6.08
N SER A 64 11.00 4.03 7.32
CA SER A 64 11.03 3.10 8.45
C SER A 64 9.84 3.40 9.32
N ASP A 65 8.90 2.46 9.40
CA ASP A 65 7.71 2.53 10.23
C ASP A 65 7.75 1.39 11.26
N TYR A 66 7.69 1.72 12.54
CA TYR A 66 7.71 0.72 13.62
C TYR A 66 6.48 0.86 14.51
N LEU A 67 5.87 -0.26 14.87
CA LEU A 67 4.75 -0.35 15.79
C LEU A 67 5.11 -1.29 16.93
N HIS A 68 4.99 -0.82 18.16
CA HIS A 68 5.15 -1.66 19.35
C HIS A 68 3.98 -1.46 20.32
N SER A 69 3.40 -2.56 20.82
CA SER A 69 2.13 -2.54 21.57
C SER A 69 2.27 -2.12 23.03
N THR A 70 3.42 -2.37 23.66
CA THR A 70 3.55 -2.21 25.12
C THR A 70 4.56 -1.14 25.56
N ARG A 71 5.29 -0.53 24.62
CA ARG A 71 6.39 0.40 24.92
C ARG A 71 6.39 1.57 23.95
N SER A 72 6.77 2.74 24.46
CA SER A 72 7.15 3.84 23.57
C SER A 72 8.34 3.40 22.74
N HIS A 73 8.30 3.74 21.45
CA HIS A 73 9.23 3.22 20.47
C HIS A 73 9.57 4.28 19.44
N THR A 74 10.63 4.04 18.68
CA THR A 74 11.18 4.99 17.72
C THR A 74 11.39 4.35 16.37
N ALA A 75 11.20 5.12 15.31
CA ALA A 75 11.64 4.77 13.97
C ALA A 75 12.60 5.85 13.44
N THR A 76 13.59 5.46 12.66
CA THR A 76 14.60 6.40 12.15
C THR A 76 15.12 5.99 10.78
N VAL A 77 15.30 6.98 9.91
CA VAL A 77 16.00 6.84 8.62
C VAL A 77 17.17 7.81 8.60
N ARG A 78 18.37 7.32 8.25
CA ARG A 78 19.60 8.15 8.19
C ARG A 78 20.30 8.01 6.85
N HIS A 79 20.93 9.11 6.43
CA HIS A 79 21.86 9.10 5.30
C HIS A 79 22.75 10.34 5.29
N GLY A 80 24.08 10.14 5.26
CA GLY A 80 25.05 11.20 4.98
C GLY A 80 24.89 12.46 5.84
N GLY A 81 24.55 12.30 7.12
CA GLY A 81 24.31 13.40 8.08
C GLY A 81 22.86 13.87 8.20
N ARG A 82 21.96 13.47 7.29
CA ARG A 82 20.52 13.74 7.40
C ARG A 82 19.84 12.62 8.19
N ILE A 83 18.97 12.98 9.13
CA ILE A 83 18.25 12.05 10.00
C ILE A 83 16.79 12.46 10.04
N SER A 84 15.90 11.53 9.68
CA SER A 84 14.49 11.60 10.04
C SER A 84 14.26 10.63 11.18
N LYS A 85 13.61 11.09 12.25
CA LYS A 85 13.28 10.25 13.40
C LYS A 85 11.88 10.57 13.86
N ASP A 86 11.23 9.58 14.42
CA ASP A 86 9.96 9.74 15.09
C ASP A 86 9.91 8.85 16.33
N ARG A 87 9.20 9.32 17.36
CA ARG A 87 9.02 8.61 18.63
C ARG A 87 7.57 8.68 19.03
N GLU A 88 6.98 7.51 19.20
CA GLU A 88 5.56 7.41 19.53
C GLU A 88 5.31 6.60 20.80
N ALA A 89 4.10 6.79 21.32
CA ALA A 89 3.56 6.01 22.42
C ALA A 89 3.29 4.55 21.98
N PRO A 90 3.07 3.60 22.92
CA PRO A 90 2.63 2.26 22.55
C PRO A 90 1.37 2.29 21.67
N GLU A 91 1.23 1.29 20.80
CA GLU A 91 0.07 1.08 19.90
C GLU A 91 -0.12 2.10 18.77
N VAL A 92 0.78 3.09 18.66
CA VAL A 92 0.82 4.05 17.54
C VAL A 92 2.01 3.73 16.65
N TRP A 93 1.91 3.96 15.34
CA TRP A 93 3.03 3.78 14.44
C TRP A 93 4.01 4.96 14.54
N ALA A 94 5.27 4.69 14.89
CA ALA A 94 6.35 5.66 14.71
C ALA A 94 6.81 5.65 13.25
N GLN A 95 6.81 6.80 12.58
CA GLN A 95 7.03 6.89 11.13
C GLN A 95 8.16 7.84 10.77
N ALA A 96 9.19 7.33 10.09
CA ALA A 96 10.30 8.13 9.60
C ALA A 96 10.52 7.93 8.10
N SER A 97 10.78 9.02 7.37
CA SER A 97 11.09 8.93 5.94
C SER A 97 12.12 9.97 5.52
N LEU A 98 12.90 9.66 4.49
CA LEU A 98 13.94 10.53 3.99
C LEU A 98 14.02 10.46 2.46
N THR A 99 13.77 11.60 1.81
CA THR A 99 13.85 11.74 0.35
C THR A 99 15.30 11.80 -0.12
N LYS A 100 15.66 10.88 -1.01
CA LYS A 100 16.97 10.75 -1.65
C LYS A 100 16.85 10.05 -3.02
N ILE A 101 17.47 10.62 -4.06
CA ILE A 101 17.57 10.04 -5.41
C ILE A 101 19.07 9.92 -5.78
N PRO A 102 19.59 8.73 -6.13
CA PRO A 102 18.93 7.42 -6.00
C PRO A 102 18.75 7.05 -4.50
N PRO A 103 17.77 6.19 -4.16
CA PRO A 103 17.41 5.85 -2.78
C PRO A 103 18.34 4.76 -2.21
N THR A 104 19.65 4.91 -2.43
CA THR A 104 20.67 3.93 -2.04
C THR A 104 21.40 4.38 -0.77
N GLY A 105 21.99 3.44 -0.02
CA GLY A 105 22.78 3.77 1.18
C GLY A 105 21.98 4.39 2.34
N LEU A 106 20.65 4.30 2.31
CA LEU A 106 19.80 4.68 3.43
C LEU A 106 19.93 3.64 4.54
N GLU A 107 20.04 4.11 5.78
CA GLU A 107 20.08 3.27 6.98
C GLU A 107 18.72 3.38 7.69
N TYR A 108 18.15 2.24 8.05
CA TYR A 108 16.83 2.14 8.69
C TYR A 108 16.99 1.56 10.10
N PHE A 109 16.34 2.19 11.08
CA PHE A 109 16.44 1.78 12.47
C PHE A 109 15.07 1.78 13.15
N TYR A 110 14.91 0.85 14.08
CA TYR A 110 13.84 0.82 15.07
C TYR A 110 14.43 0.79 16.49
N GLY A 111 13.65 1.13 17.52
CA GLY A 111 14.13 1.14 18.90
C GLY A 111 13.07 1.56 19.93
N PHE A 112 13.49 1.76 21.19
CA PHE A 112 12.65 2.15 22.35
C PHE A 112 13.37 3.12 23.30
#